data_AF-A0A0F9HYT6-F1
#
_entry.id   AF-A0A0F9HYT6-F1
#
_cell.length_a   1.000
_cell.length_b   1.000
_cell.length_c   1.000
_cell.angle_alpha   90.00
_cell.angle_beta   90.00
_cell.angle_gamma   90.00
#
_symmetry.space_group_name_H-M   'P 1'
#
loop_
_entity.id
_entity.type
_entity.pdbx_description
1 polymer ?
#
loop_
_entity_poly.entity_id
_entity_poly.type
_entity_poly.pdbx_seq_one_letter_code
_entity_poly.pdbx_strand_id
1 'polypeptide(L)'
;IKNNLLKLPKIFELIQNSSEVQWKEMYSVFNMGHRMEIYCEESIAKEMIKIAKKFNIESKIIGHCEKTQIKDKNQVEINSEFGSFKYN
;
A
#
# COMPACT_ATOMS: atom_id res chain seq x y z
N ILE A 1 -5.29 -6.02 -4.41
CA ILE A 1 -5.36 -6.11 -2.93
C ILE A 1 -4.01 -5.67 -2.37
N LYS A 2 -3.99 -4.79 -1.37
CA LYS A 2 -2.78 -4.35 -0.65
C LYS A 2 -2.90 -4.78 0.81
N ASN A 3 -2.23 -5.87 1.19
CA ASN A 3 -2.40 -6.54 2.50
C ASN A 3 -1.09 -6.71 3.28
N ASN A 4 0.02 -6.19 2.75
CA ASN A 4 1.33 -6.28 3.36
C ASN A 4 2.06 -4.94 3.27
N LEU A 5 1.41 -3.85 3.68
CA LEU A 5 1.96 -2.49 3.59
C LEU A 5 3.23 -2.32 4.43
N LEU A 6 4.10 -1.37 4.05
CA LEU A 6 5.20 -0.93 4.91
C LEU A 6 4.66 -0.39 6.24
N LYS A 7 5.52 -0.41 7.27
CA LYS A 7 5.17 0.18 8.56
C LYS A 7 4.86 1.66 8.39
N LEU A 8 3.79 2.14 9.03
CA LEU A 8 3.40 3.54 8.97
C LEU A 8 4.54 4.44 9.50
N PRO A 9 5.04 5.38 8.69
CA PRO A 9 5.97 6.40 9.20
C PRO A 9 5.30 7.30 10.25
N LYS A 10 6.04 7.65 11.32
CA LYS A 10 5.53 8.43 12.46
C LYS A 10 4.86 9.75 12.05
N ILE A 11 5.32 10.38 10.96
CA ILE A 11 4.73 11.62 10.46
C ILE A 11 3.25 11.46 10.09
N PHE A 12 2.83 10.34 9.51
CA PHE A 12 1.42 10.13 9.15
C PHE A 12 0.55 9.84 10.36
N GLU A 13 1.12 9.22 11.40
CA GLU A 13 0.44 9.07 12.70
C GLU A 13 0.19 10.45 13.34
N LEU A 14 1.18 11.35 13.31
CA LEU A 14 1.03 12.72 13.80
C LEU A 14 -0.04 13.50 13.02
N ILE A 15 -0.04 13.38 11.69
CA ILE A 15 -1.04 14.03 10.84
C ILE A 15 -2.44 13.49 11.16
N GLN A 16 -2.62 12.17 11.26
CA GLN A 16 -3.92 11.56 11.54
C GLN A 16 -4.46 12.00 12.91
N ASN A 17 -3.61 11.95 13.95
CA ASN A 17 -3.97 12.39 15.31
C ASN A 17 -4.34 13.87 15.38
N SER A 18 -3.81 14.70 14.47
CA SER A 18 -4.03 16.16 14.48
C SER A 18 -5.16 16.63 13.56
N SER A 19 -5.69 15.76 12.69
CA SER A 19 -6.62 16.17 11.63
C SER A 19 -8.04 15.63 11.77
N GLU A 20 -8.33 14.78 12.76
CA GLU A 20 -9.61 14.04 12.92
C GLU A 20 -10.03 13.22 11.67
N VAL A 21 -9.15 13.14 10.67
CA VAL A 21 -9.41 12.45 9.40
C VAL A 21 -9.44 10.95 9.63
N GLN A 22 -10.43 10.29 9.04
CA GLN A 22 -10.59 8.84 9.09
C GLN A 22 -9.44 8.15 8.34
N TRP A 23 -8.96 7.00 8.82
CA TRP A 23 -7.90 6.23 8.16
C TRP A 23 -8.19 5.94 6.68
N LYS A 24 -9.46 5.68 6.33
CA LYS A 24 -9.89 5.49 4.93
C LYS A 24 -9.51 6.67 4.04
N GLU A 25 -9.67 7.89 4.54
CA GLU A 25 -9.36 9.12 3.81
C GLU A 25 -7.85 9.39 3.80
N MET A 26 -7.15 9.09 4.90
CA MET A 26 -5.68 9.13 4.95
C MET A 26 -5.05 8.31 3.80
N TYR A 27 -5.54 7.08 3.58
CA TYR A 27 -5.08 6.21 2.48
C TYR A 27 -5.44 6.71 1.08
N SER A 28 -6.41 7.62 0.94
CA SER A 28 -6.76 8.25 -0.35
C SER A 28 -5.98 9.54 -0.64
N VAL A 29 -5.49 10.22 0.40
CA VAL A 29 -4.82 11.51 0.29
C VAL A 29 -3.30 11.37 0.37
N PHE A 30 -2.80 10.45 1.20
CA PHE A 30 -1.38 10.29 1.49
C PHE A 30 -0.84 8.94 1.00
N ASN A 31 0.48 8.88 0.83
CA ASN A 31 1.18 7.67 0.39
C ASN A 31 1.39 6.62 1.50
N MET A 32 1.18 7.01 2.76
CA MET A 32 1.21 6.12 3.93
C MET A 32 2.49 5.26 4.08
N GLY A 33 3.62 5.72 3.52
CA GLY A 33 4.94 5.10 3.69
C GLY A 33 5.61 4.59 2.43
N HIS A 34 4.90 4.49 1.31
CA HIS A 34 5.52 4.22 0.01
C HIS A 34 4.81 4.99 -1.09
N ARG A 35 5.57 5.70 -1.92
CA ARG A 35 5.04 6.55 -3.00
C ARG A 35 5.20 5.93 -4.39
N MET A 36 5.89 4.80 -4.49
CA MET A 36 6.12 4.10 -5.75
C MET A 36 5.73 2.63 -5.59
N GLU A 37 4.97 2.14 -6.56
CA GLU A 37 4.49 0.75 -6.65
C GLU A 37 4.80 0.23 -8.04
N ILE A 38 5.23 -1.03 -8.13
CA ILE A 38 5.53 -1.70 -9.40
C ILE A 38 4.69 -2.96 -9.49
N TYR A 39 3.95 -3.10 -10.59
CA TYR A 39 3.23 -4.32 -10.94
C TYR A 39 4.15 -5.19 -11.79
N CYS A 40 4.48 -6.38 -11.27
CA CYS A 40 5.35 -7.33 -11.94
C CYS A 40 5.05 -8.76 -11.48
N GLU A 41 5.60 -9.73 -12.21
CA GLU A 41 5.61 -11.13 -11.79
C GLU A 41 6.37 -11.32 -10.47
N GLU A 42 5.90 -12.24 -9.62
CA GLU A 42 6.51 -12.49 -8.30
C GLU A 42 7.99 -12.91 -8.42
N SER A 43 8.34 -13.62 -9.49
CA SER A 43 9.73 -14.02 -9.78
C SER A 43 10.66 -12.82 -9.93
N ILE A 44 10.18 -11.73 -10.52
CA ILE A 44 10.95 -10.51 -10.78
C ILE A 44 11.00 -9.61 -9.53
N ALA A 45 9.94 -9.61 -8.72
CA ALA A 45 9.83 -8.76 -7.54
C ALA A 45 11.00 -8.92 -6.56
N LYS A 46 11.52 -10.14 -6.39
CA LYS A 46 12.68 -10.42 -5.52
C LYS A 46 13.96 -9.73 -6.01
N GLU A 47 14.17 -9.64 -7.32
CA GLU A 47 15.32 -8.95 -7.90
C GLU A 47 15.19 -7.44 -7.76
N MET A 48 14.01 -6.89 -7.98
CA MET A 48 13.73 -5.47 -7.77
C MET A 48 13.99 -5.04 -6.32
N ILE A 49 13.57 -5.84 -5.34
CA ILE A 49 13.85 -5.57 -3.91
C ILE A 49 15.35 -5.57 -3.63
N LYS A 50 16.11 -6.52 -4.22
CA LYS A 50 17.57 -6.55 -4.10
C LYS A 50 18.22 -5.30 -4.69
N ILE A 51 17.73 -4.81 -5.82
CA ILE A 51 18.23 -3.58 -6.45
C ILE A 51 17.92 -2.37 -5.55
N ALA A 52 16.68 -2.22 -5.10
CA ALA A 52 16.27 -1.13 -4.21
C ALA A 52 17.12 -1.06 -2.93
N LYS A 53 17.46 -2.22 -2.34
CA LYS A 53 18.35 -2.31 -1.18
C LYS A 53 19.73 -1.71 -1.43
N LYS A 54 20.28 -1.78 -2.66
CA LYS A 54 21.57 -1.15 -3.01
C LYS A 54 21.53 0.38 -2.94
N PHE A 55 20.34 0.95 -3.08
CA PHE A 55 20.08 2.38 -2.94
C PHE A 55 19.57 2.76 -1.54
N ASN A 56 19.65 1.84 -0.57
CA ASN A 56 19.09 2.00 0.77
C ASN A 56 17.59 2.33 0.78
N ILE A 57 16.84 1.81 -0.20
CA ILE A 57 15.38 1.96 -0.28
C ILE A 57 14.74 0.69 0.27
N GLU A 58 13.97 0.84 1.35
CA GLU A 58 13.14 -0.24 1.87
C GLU A 58 12.05 -0.60 0.86
N SER A 59 11.90 -1.88 0.57
CA SER A 59 10.91 -2.39 -0.38
C SER A 59 10.48 -3.79 -0.03
N LYS A 60 9.22 -4.11 -0.31
CA LYS A 60 8.64 -5.45 -0.21
C LYS A 60 7.45 -5.59 -1.14
N ILE A 61 7.01 -6.83 -1.32
CA ILE A 61 5.73 -7.12 -1.99
C ILE A 61 4.61 -6.68 -1.06
N ILE A 62 3.90 -5.60 -1.43
CA ILE A 62 2.83 -5.01 -0.61
C ILE A 62 1.45 -5.63 -0.83
N GLY A 63 1.30 -6.45 -1.87
CA GLY A 63 0.04 -7.09 -2.23
C GLY A 63 0.10 -7.73 -3.61
N HIS A 64 -1.08 -7.98 -4.20
CA HIS A 64 -1.24 -8.69 -5.46
C HIS A 64 -2.47 -8.21 -6.25
N CYS A 65 -2.50 -8.54 -7.53
CA CYS A 65 -3.66 -8.38 -8.41
C CYS A 65 -4.39 -9.70 -8.59
N GLU A 66 -5.72 -9.64 -8.59
CA GLU A 66 -6.57 -10.78 -8.89
C GLU A 66 -7.80 -10.32 -9.67
N LYS A 67 -8.46 -11.27 -10.33
CA LYS A 67 -9.69 -10.98 -11.05
C LYS A 67 -10.80 -10.65 -10.04
N THR A 68 -11.39 -9.47 -10.19
CA THR A 68 -12.55 -9.06 -9.40
C THR A 68 -13.72 -10.04 -9.59
N GLN A 69 -14.42 -10.33 -8.48
CA GLN A 69 -15.66 -11.09 -8.50
C GLN A 69 -16.87 -10.22 -8.92
N ILE A 70 -16.71 -8.90 -8.89
CA ILE A 70 -17.78 -7.95 -9.23
C ILE A 70 -17.71 -7.67 -10.73
N LYS A 71 -18.78 -8.02 -11.44
CA LYS A 71 -18.85 -7.81 -12.89
C LYS A 71 -18.67 -6.33 -13.26
N ASP A 72 -17.83 -6.07 -14.25
CA ASP A 72 -17.59 -4.75 -14.86
C ASP A 72 -17.13 -3.67 -13.85
N LYS A 73 -16.43 -4.06 -12.77
CA LYS A 73 -15.89 -3.11 -11.78
C LYS A 73 -14.47 -3.44 -11.34
N ASN A 74 -13.63 -2.41 -11.28
CA ASN A 74 -12.33 -2.47 -10.61
C ASN A 74 -12.50 -2.12 -9.13
N GLN A 75 -11.64 -2.66 -8.28
CA GLN A 75 -11.63 -2.37 -6.86
C GLN A 75 -10.20 -2.43 -6.32
N VAL A 76 -9.90 -1.52 -5.40
CA VAL A 76 -8.71 -1.59 -4.56
C VAL A 76 -9.16 -1.88 -3.13
N GLU A 77 -8.59 -2.93 -2.54
CA GLU A 77 -8.75 -3.26 -1.13
C GLU A 77 -7.41 -3.04 -0.41
N ILE A 78 -7.43 -2.26 0.67
CA ILE A 78 -6.29 -1.97 1.53
C ILE A 78 -6.56 -2.60 2.89
N ASN A 79 -5.75 -3.59 3.28
CA ASN A 79 -5.79 -4.24 4.58
C ASN A 79 -4.56 -3.81 5.38
N SER A 80 -4.80 -3.05 6.44
CA SER A 80 -3.78 -2.47 7.30
C SER A 80 -4.06 -2.74 8.78
N GLU A 81 -3.11 -2.37 9.64
CA GLU A 81 -3.30 -2.42 11.10
C GLU A 81 -4.47 -1.55 11.60
N PHE A 82 -4.92 -0.57 10.82
CA PHE A 82 -6.03 0.33 11.15
C PHE A 82 -7.39 -0.12 10.58
N GLY A 83 -7.43 -1.29 9.92
CA GLY A 83 -8.64 -1.86 9.33
C GLY A 83 -8.53 -2.12 7.83
N SER A 84 -9.68 -2.50 7.25
CA SER A 84 -9.85 -2.85 5.84
C SER A 84 -10.67 -1.79 5.11
N PHE A 85 -10.11 -1.27 4.02
CA PHE A 85 -10.70 -0.17 3.24
C PHE A 85 -10.88 -0.59 1.78
N LYS A 86 -12.09 -0.40 1.25
CA LYS A 86 -12.43 -0.69 -0.15
C LYS A 86 -12.72 0.60 -0.92
N TYR A 87 -12.17 0.68 -2.12
CA TYR A 87 -12.30 1.78 -3.07
C TYR A 87 -12.73 1.22 -4.42
N ASN A 88 -13.72 1.84 -5.06
CA ASN A 88 -14.28 1.46 -6.35
C ASN A 88 -13.99 2.55 -7.38
#